data_AF-A0A7C5H2F8-F1
#
_entry.id   AF-A0A7C5H2F8-F1
#
_cell.length_a   1.000
_cell.length_b   1.000
_cell.length_c   1.000
_cell.angle_alpha   90.00
_cell.angle_beta   90.00
_cell.angle_gamma   90.00
#
_symmetry.space_group_name_H-M   'P 1'
#
loop_
_entity.id
_entity.type
_entity.pdbx_description
1 polymer ?
#
loop_
_entity_poly.entity_id
_entity_poly.type
_entity_poly.pdbx_seq_one_letter_code
_entity_poly.pdbx_strand_id
1 'polypeptide(L)'
;MKYSFAIFTLASSFLVASPAVMGGITYNFGSSSDSMAAAGATLKVLSTAKSNKPVVGAGVSYYPWAQKSKQFGLDVSAGYSYKNSAVMGGWDFLKNQPTVSLGYNKEISSNDSSQFDPGIQDARCSASKK
;
A
#
# COMPACT_ATOMS: atom_id res chain seq x y z
N MET A 1 -5.85 -46.58 7.05
CA MET A 1 -6.43 -45.44 6.31
C MET A 1 -5.26 -44.56 5.85
N LYS A 2 -5.07 -44.39 4.54
CA LYS A 2 -3.91 -43.69 3.95
C LYS A 2 -4.36 -42.28 3.56
N TYR A 3 -3.80 -41.25 4.19
CA TYR A 3 -4.09 -39.85 3.85
C TYR A 3 -3.07 -39.36 2.82
N SER A 4 -3.50 -39.22 1.57
CA SER A 4 -2.71 -38.62 0.50
C SER A 4 -2.64 -37.10 0.72
N PHE A 5 -1.43 -36.57 0.90
CA PHE A 5 -1.16 -35.15 1.02
C PHE A 5 -1.02 -34.56 -0.40
N ALA A 6 -1.97 -33.73 -0.84
CA ALA A 6 -1.88 -33.01 -2.11
C ALA A 6 -1.17 -31.66 -1.89
N ILE A 7 0.02 -31.49 -2.46
CA ILE A 7 0.77 -30.23 -2.43
C ILE A 7 0.23 -29.34 -3.55
N PHE A 8 -0.51 -28.29 -3.19
CA PHE A 8 -1.03 -27.28 -4.12
C PHE A 8 0.05 -26.22 -4.36
N THR A 9 0.81 -26.35 -5.44
CA THR A 9 1.84 -25.37 -5.80
C THR A 9 1.18 -24.13 -6.42
N LEU A 10 1.03 -23.07 -5.62
CA LEU A 10 0.56 -21.77 -6.10
C LEU A 10 1.72 -21.04 -6.79
N ALA A 11 1.85 -21.20 -8.11
CA ALA A 11 2.76 -20.40 -8.92
C ALA A 11 2.18 -18.97 -9.05
N SER A 12 2.46 -18.14 -8.06
CA SER A 12 2.04 -16.74 -8.03
C SER A 12 2.96 -15.89 -8.90
N SER A 13 2.48 -15.44 -10.06
CA SER A 13 3.15 -14.40 -10.84
C SER A 13 3.22 -13.13 -10.00
N PHE A 14 4.39 -12.80 -9.46
CA PHE A 14 4.66 -11.48 -8.86
C PHE A 14 4.72 -10.45 -9.99
N LEU A 15 3.54 -10.06 -10.47
CA LEU A 15 3.42 -8.93 -11.38
C LEU A 15 3.84 -7.69 -10.58
N VAL A 16 5.01 -7.12 -10.90
CA VAL A 16 5.51 -5.85 -10.34
C VAL A 16 4.44 -4.81 -10.61
N ALA A 17 3.62 -4.56 -9.60
CA ALA A 17 2.44 -3.72 -9.75
C ALA A 17 2.81 -2.26 -9.50
N SER A 18 2.11 -1.36 -10.18
CA SER A 18 2.25 0.07 -9.96
C SER A 18 1.95 0.38 -8.49
N PRO A 19 2.89 1.00 -7.76
CA PRO A 19 2.67 1.35 -6.36
C PRO A 19 1.49 2.32 -6.26
N ALA A 20 0.77 2.25 -5.14
CA ALA A 20 -0.33 3.16 -4.85
C ALA A 20 -0.14 3.84 -3.51
N VAL A 21 -0.88 4.93 -3.31
CA VAL A 21 -1.06 5.53 -1.99
C VAL A 21 -2.53 5.43 -1.59
N MET A 22 -2.79 5.18 -0.31
CA MET A 22 -4.12 5.21 0.29
C MET A 22 -4.12 6.25 1.40
N GLY A 23 -5.07 7.17 1.32
CA GLY A 23 -5.43 8.07 2.41
C GLY A 23 -6.80 7.70 2.95
N GLY A 24 -6.95 7.66 4.28
CA GLY A 24 -8.23 7.27 4.86
C GLY A 24 -8.30 7.36 6.37
N ILE A 25 -9.28 6.64 6.90
CA ILE A 25 -9.48 6.49 8.34
C ILE A 25 -8.96 5.13 8.80
N THR A 26 -8.54 5.07 10.06
CA THR A 26 -8.02 3.87 10.69
C THR A 26 -8.58 3.73 12.09
N TYR A 27 -8.68 2.49 12.54
CA TYR A 27 -9.19 2.13 13.86
C TYR A 27 -8.31 1.04 14.48
N ASN A 28 -7.84 1.29 15.70
CA ASN A 28 -7.04 0.32 16.45
C ASN A 28 -7.87 -0.40 17.50
N PHE A 29 -7.94 -1.72 17.37
CA PHE A 29 -8.60 -2.57 18.34
C PHE A 29 -7.69 -2.77 19.56
N GLY A 30 -8.24 -2.59 20.76
CA GLY A 30 -7.48 -2.72 22.01
C GLY A 30 -7.03 -1.40 22.63
N SER A 31 -7.47 -0.24 22.10
CA SER A 31 -7.37 1.02 22.85
C SER A 31 -8.35 0.99 24.03
N SER A 32 -7.86 0.62 25.21
CA SER A 32 -8.65 0.51 26.44
C SER A 32 -9.14 1.85 26.99
N SER A 33 -8.69 2.96 26.41
CA SER A 33 -8.85 4.28 27.03
C SER A 33 -10.02 5.09 26.49
N ASP A 34 -10.45 4.90 25.24
CA ASP A 34 -11.66 5.53 24.68
C ASP A 34 -11.89 5.05 23.23
N SER A 35 -13.15 4.81 22.84
CA SER A 35 -13.51 4.44 21.46
C SER A 35 -13.11 5.51 20.45
N MET A 36 -13.08 6.78 20.89
CA MET A 36 -12.65 7.90 20.06
C MET A 36 -11.12 7.99 19.95
N ALA A 37 -10.38 7.55 20.98
CA ALA A 37 -8.91 7.48 20.95
C ALA A 37 -8.39 6.36 20.02
N ALA A 38 -9.24 5.38 19.70
CA ALA A 38 -8.94 4.31 18.76
C ALA A 38 -9.05 4.75 17.29
N ALA A 39 -9.77 5.84 16.98
CA ALA A 39 -9.99 6.32 15.63
C ALA A 39 -8.93 7.37 15.21
N GLY A 40 -8.50 7.30 13.96
CA GLY A 40 -7.48 8.19 13.43
C GLY A 40 -7.50 8.31 11.91
N ALA A 41 -6.56 9.09 11.40
CA ALA A 41 -6.25 9.19 9.97
C ALA A 41 -5.04 8.33 9.63
N THR A 42 -4.98 7.82 8.40
CA THR A 42 -3.85 7.02 7.92
C THR A 42 -3.45 7.38 6.50
N LEU A 43 -2.15 7.26 6.24
CA LEU A 43 -1.56 7.34 4.92
C LEU A 43 -0.69 6.09 4.71
N LYS A 44 -1.02 5.30 3.70
CA LYS A 44 -0.34 4.03 3.41
C LYS A 44 0.16 3.99 1.99
N VAL A 45 1.29 3.32 1.78
CA VAL A 45 1.80 2.94 0.47
C VAL A 45 1.41 1.48 0.24
N LEU A 46 0.86 1.20 -0.93
CA LEU A 46 0.33 -0.09 -1.32
C LEU A 46 1.20 -0.66 -2.42
N SER A 47 1.42 -1.96 -2.37
CA SER A 47 2.14 -2.69 -3.42
C SER A 47 1.41 -2.65 -4.76
N THR A 48 0.09 -2.47 -4.78
CA THR A 48 -0.70 -2.35 -6.02
C THR A 48 -1.94 -1.51 -5.82
N ALA A 49 -2.36 -0.79 -6.86
CA ALA A 49 -3.67 -0.16 -6.92
C ALA A 49 -4.72 -0.99 -7.70
N LYS A 50 -4.33 -2.14 -8.26
CA LYS A 50 -5.21 -2.88 -9.16
C LYS A 50 -6.51 -3.26 -8.47
N SER A 51 -7.62 -2.93 -9.12
CA SER A 51 -8.96 -3.24 -8.63
C SER A 51 -9.16 -4.76 -8.56
N ASN A 52 -9.90 -5.20 -7.54
CA ASN A 52 -10.23 -6.59 -7.27
C ASN A 52 -8.99 -7.48 -7.13
N LYS A 53 -7.97 -6.98 -6.41
CA LYS A 53 -6.77 -7.74 -6.09
C LYS A 53 -6.45 -7.66 -4.60
N PRO A 54 -5.92 -8.76 -4.03
CA PRO A 54 -5.29 -8.69 -2.73
C PRO A 54 -4.10 -7.74 -2.80
N VAL A 55 -3.95 -6.93 -1.77
CA VAL A 55 -2.92 -5.89 -1.68
C VAL A 55 -2.29 -5.93 -0.30
N VAL A 56 -0.99 -5.64 -0.26
CA VAL A 56 -0.23 -5.41 0.97
C VAL A 56 0.27 -3.97 0.96
N GLY A 57 0.42 -3.39 2.14
CA GLY A 57 0.89 -2.03 2.29
C GLY A 57 1.51 -1.78 3.66
N ALA A 58 2.26 -0.70 3.72
CA ALA A 58 2.83 -0.17 4.95
C ALA A 58 2.53 1.32 5.02
N GLY A 59 2.31 1.83 6.23
CA GLY A 59 1.90 3.22 6.37
C GLY A 59 2.03 3.77 7.75
N VAL A 60 1.70 5.04 7.85
CA VAL A 60 1.69 5.80 9.09
C VAL A 60 0.26 6.20 9.42
N SER A 61 0.00 6.38 10.70
CA SER A 61 -1.31 6.79 11.20
C SER A 61 -1.20 7.83 12.31
N TYR A 62 -2.21 8.68 12.41
CA TYR A 62 -2.31 9.76 13.39
C TYR A 62 -3.65 9.72 14.11
N TYR A 63 -3.62 9.68 15.44
CA TYR A 63 -4.75 9.52 16.34
C TYR A 63 -4.81 10.74 17.25
N PRO A 64 -5.57 11.80 16.88
CA PRO A 64 -5.53 13.06 17.61
C PRO A 64 -6.09 12.97 19.03
N TRP A 65 -7.02 12.03 19.27
CA TRP A 65 -7.65 11.81 20.57
C TRP A 65 -6.90 10.80 21.46
N ALA A 66 -5.81 10.20 20.97
CA ALA A 66 -4.97 9.32 21.78
C ALA A 66 -4.06 10.12 22.73
N GLN A 67 -3.54 9.44 23.76
CA GLN A 67 -2.51 10.00 24.64
C GLN A 67 -1.32 10.52 23.80
N LYS A 68 -0.68 11.61 24.24
CA LYS A 68 0.43 12.25 23.49
C LYS A 68 1.53 11.27 23.04
N SER A 69 1.86 10.29 23.87
CA SER A 69 2.86 9.25 23.56
C SER A 69 2.41 8.20 22.53
N LYS A 70 1.13 8.17 22.18
CA LYS A 70 0.51 7.19 21.26
C LYS A 70 -0.22 7.85 20.09
N GLN A 71 0.01 9.14 19.82
CA GLN A 71 -0.66 9.83 18.71
C GLN A 71 -0.24 9.30 17.34
N PHE A 72 0.99 8.79 17.20
CA PHE A 72 1.50 8.26 15.94
C PHE A 72 1.49 6.73 15.92
N GLY A 73 1.32 6.15 14.74
CA GLY A 73 1.34 4.72 14.48
C GLY A 73 2.13 4.41 13.22
N LEU A 74 2.70 3.22 13.16
CA LEU A 74 3.36 2.66 11.98
C LEU A 74 2.86 1.24 11.82
N ASP A 75 2.24 0.96 10.68
CA ASP A 75 1.57 -0.31 10.45
C ASP A 75 2.00 -1.00 9.16
N VAL A 76 1.91 -2.32 9.18
CA VAL A 76 1.90 -3.16 7.98
C VAL A 76 0.54 -3.83 7.92
N SER A 77 -0.08 -3.79 6.74
CA SER A 77 -1.44 -4.27 6.54
C SER A 77 -1.60 -4.97 5.20
N ALA A 78 -2.56 -5.90 5.17
CA ALA A 78 -2.98 -6.62 3.98
C ALA A 78 -4.50 -6.50 3.84
N GLY A 79 -4.99 -6.58 2.61
CA GLY A 79 -6.41 -6.44 2.37
C GLY A 79 -6.77 -6.51 0.91
N TYR A 80 -7.83 -5.80 0.55
CA TYR A 80 -8.40 -5.86 -0.79
C TYR A 80 -8.56 -4.46 -1.37
N SER A 81 -8.04 -4.28 -2.58
CA SER A 81 -8.18 -3.05 -3.35
C SER A 81 -9.43 -3.12 -4.24
N TYR A 82 -10.25 -2.09 -4.19
CA TYR A 82 -11.39 -1.84 -5.07
C TYR A 82 -11.05 -0.74 -6.06
N LYS A 83 -12.00 -0.34 -6.90
CA LYS A 83 -11.79 0.60 -8.02
C LYS A 83 -11.20 1.95 -7.59
N ASN A 84 -11.61 2.47 -6.43
CA ASN A 84 -11.18 3.76 -5.88
C ASN A 84 -11.03 3.75 -4.36
N SER A 85 -11.16 2.58 -3.74
CA SER A 85 -11.07 2.43 -2.30
C SER A 85 -10.30 1.16 -1.95
N ALA A 86 -9.78 1.08 -0.74
CA ALA A 86 -9.18 -0.12 -0.21
C ALA A 86 -9.60 -0.33 1.23
N VAL A 87 -9.75 -1.60 1.60
CA VAL A 87 -9.95 -2.01 2.99
C VAL A 87 -8.75 -2.87 3.37
N MET A 88 -8.07 -2.50 4.45
CA MET A 88 -6.85 -3.15 4.89
C MET A 88 -6.92 -3.44 6.37
N GLY A 89 -6.53 -4.65 6.77
CA GLY A 89 -6.33 -5.05 8.16
C GLY A 89 -4.86 -5.37 8.40
N GLY A 90 -4.37 -5.12 9.60
CA GLY A 90 -2.94 -5.32 9.88
C GLY A 90 -2.57 -5.13 11.34
N TRP A 91 -1.29 -4.83 11.54
CA TRP A 91 -0.71 -4.62 12.85
C TRP A 91 0.01 -3.28 12.92
N ASP A 92 -0.32 -2.47 13.93
CA ASP A 92 0.41 -1.26 14.27
C ASP A 92 1.52 -1.62 15.27
N PHE A 93 2.77 -1.50 14.84
CA PHE A 93 3.95 -1.87 15.63
C PHE A 93 4.24 -0.88 16.75
N LEU A 94 3.91 0.40 16.56
CA LEU A 94 4.15 1.44 17.57
C LEU A 94 3.16 1.30 18.72
N LYS A 95 1.93 0.94 18.41
CA LYS A 95 0.88 0.73 19.42
C LYS A 95 0.76 -0.72 19.90
N ASN A 96 1.40 -1.65 19.20
CA ASN A 96 1.30 -3.09 19.40
C ASN A 96 -0.15 -3.59 19.43
N GLN A 97 -0.92 -3.18 18.41
CA GLN A 97 -2.37 -3.41 18.35
C GLN A 97 -2.82 -3.82 16.94
N PRO A 98 -3.85 -4.66 16.83
CA PRO A 98 -4.51 -4.93 15.56
C PRO A 98 -5.22 -3.67 15.05
N THR A 99 -5.06 -3.40 13.75
CA THR A 99 -5.60 -2.21 13.10
C THR A 99 -6.44 -2.56 11.89
N VAL A 100 -7.49 -1.77 11.64
CA VAL A 100 -8.25 -1.78 10.39
C VAL A 100 -8.28 -0.38 9.81
N SER A 101 -8.15 -0.29 8.49
CA SER A 101 -8.18 0.97 7.77
C SER A 101 -9.02 0.85 6.52
N LEU A 102 -9.69 1.94 6.19
CA LEU A 102 -10.45 2.10 4.97
C LEU A 102 -10.18 3.49 4.39
N GLY A 103 -10.02 3.57 3.08
CA GLY A 103 -9.64 4.83 2.45
C GLY A 103 -9.76 4.80 0.95
N TYR A 104 -9.48 5.95 0.36
CA TYR A 104 -9.37 6.11 -1.08
C TYR A 104 -7.93 5.82 -1.48
N ASN A 105 -7.76 5.03 -2.53
CA ASN A 105 -6.45 4.73 -3.11
C ASN A 105 -6.28 5.42 -4.46
N LYS A 106 -5.04 5.80 -4.75
CA LYS A 106 -4.63 6.37 -6.04
C LYS A 106 -3.33 5.71 -6.47
N GLU A 107 -3.29 5.24 -7.71
CA GLU A 107 -2.05 4.72 -8.29
C GLU A 107 -1.03 5.87 -8.39
N ILE A 108 0.19 5.62 -7.94
CA ILE A 108 1.31 6.48 -8.25
C ILE A 108 1.69 6.12 -9.69
N SER A 109 1.16 6.89 -10.65
CA SER A 109 1.58 6.79 -12.03
C SER A 109 3.01 7.29 -12.13
N SER A 110 3.98 6.38 -12.24
CA SER A 110 5.34 6.68 -12.65
C SER A 110 5.31 7.16 -14.10
N ASN A 111 5.04 8.44 -14.30
CA ASN A 111 5.29 9.13 -15.54
C ASN A 111 6.16 10.35 -15.24
N ASP A 112 7.41 10.08 -14.84
CA ASP A 112 8.56 10.89 -15.23
C ASP A 112 9.87 10.19 -14.80
N SER A 113 10.31 9.28 -15.66
CA SER A 113 11.69 8.78 -15.65
C SER A 113 12.22 8.78 -17.08
N SER A 114 12.26 9.96 -17.72
CA SER A 114 13.07 10.20 -18.93
C SER A 114 13.27 11.70 -19.24
N GLN A 115 13.71 12.50 -18.27
CA GLN A 115 14.28 13.84 -18.52
C GLN A 115 15.60 13.97 -17.73
N PHE A 116 16.49 13.00 -17.89
CA PHE A 116 17.94 13.26 -17.79
C PHE A 116 18.48 12.99 -19.19
N ASP A 117 18.60 14.07 -19.97
CA ASP A 117 19.27 14.09 -21.26
C ASP A 117 20.70 14.61 -20.99
N PRO A 118 21.69 13.74 -20.70
CA PRO A 118 23.08 14.16 -20.67
C PRO A 118 23.48 14.33 -22.13
N GLY A 119 23.45 15.59 -22.59
CA GLY A 119 23.63 15.91 -23.99
C GLY A 119 24.84 15.22 -24.62
N ILE A 120 24.57 14.51 -25.72
CA ILE A 120 25.49 14.36 -26.84
C ILE A 120 24.61 14.42 -28.11
N GLN A 121 24.52 15.62 -28.68
CA GLN A 121 24.05 15.82 -30.04
C GLN A 121 25.14 15.30 -30.98
N ASP A 122 25.21 13.98 -31.17
CA ASP A 122 26.02 13.41 -32.24
C ASP A 122 25.23 13.43 -33.54
N ALA A 123 25.57 14.43 -34.35
CA ALA A 123 25.36 14.46 -35.78
C ALA A 123 25.90 13.19 -36.46
N ARG A 124 25.32 12.88 -37.65
CA ARG A 124 25.64 11.79 -38.63
C ARG A 124 24.75 10.55 -38.44
N CYS A 125 24.13 9.93 -39.44
CA CYS A 125 24.26 9.89 -40.90
C CYS A 125 22.88 9.45 -41.46
N SER A 126 22.27 10.15 -42.42
CA SER A 126 22.46 10.00 -43.88
C SER A 126 21.64 8.87 -44.55
N ALA A 127 20.69 9.31 -45.38
CA ALA A 127 20.22 8.76 -46.65
C ALA A 127 19.51 7.40 -46.71
N SER A 128 18.31 7.39 -47.29
CA SER A 128 18.11 6.65 -48.55
C SER A 128 16.87 7.13 -49.31
N LYS A 129 17.11 7.56 -50.56
CA LYS A 129 16.10 7.76 -51.61
C LYS A 129 15.40 6.43 -51.94
N LYS A 130 14.10 6.50 -52.24
CA LYS A 130 13.59 6.23 -53.59
C LYS A 130 12.20 6.81 -53.76
#